data_AF-A0A7Y5UW17-F1
#
_entry.id   AF-A0A7Y5UW17-F1
#
_cell.length_a   1.000
_cell.length_b   1.000
_cell.length_c   1.000
_cell.angle_alpha   90.00
_cell.angle_beta   90.00
_cell.angle_gamma   90.00
#
_symmetry.space_group_name_H-M   'P 1'
#
loop_
_entity.id
_entity.type
_entity.pdbx_description
1 polymer ?
#
loop_
_entity_poly.entity_id
_entity_poly.type
_entity_poly.pdbx_seq_one_letter_code
_entity_poly.pdbx_strand_id
1 'polypeptide(L)'
;MSHHRPASEPSRDELLARLAEQRLASSRMDIVRVSDLVSATDPLRSGPDCPHPRQIEDYVRGRLKSRKQVAVREHLTHCPTCRRYVVGLREASSRPLPPAPVSAPTPVLGIGHIAGLTIAGVLLLLANTAMLDLLDAVEAQPVSVATVRTEPPRVVVEAASLEPRPVVVPAGESRETAGEGESLVEATEVGDPAARGATVQP
;
A
#
# COMPACT_ATOMS: atom_id res chain seq x y z
N MET A 1 9.79 61.32 2.22
CA MET A 1 10.36 60.45 3.26
C MET A 1 9.35 59.36 3.53
N SER A 2 9.56 58.17 2.95
CA SER A 2 8.62 57.05 3.06
C SER A 2 8.92 56.28 4.33
N HIS A 3 8.01 56.32 5.30
CA HIS A 3 8.11 55.53 6.51
C HIS A 3 7.86 54.06 6.18
N HIS A 4 8.93 53.28 6.00
CA HIS A 4 8.86 51.83 5.98
C HIS A 4 8.47 51.35 7.37
N ARG A 5 7.24 50.85 7.49
CA ARG A 5 6.77 50.18 8.71
C ARG A 5 7.50 48.84 8.82
N PRO A 6 8.18 48.53 9.93
CA PRO A 6 8.82 47.24 10.12
C PRO A 6 7.73 46.15 10.15
N ALA A 7 7.96 45.07 9.41
CA ALA A 7 7.10 43.89 9.45
C ALA A 7 7.11 43.33 10.88
N SER A 8 5.93 43.21 11.49
CA SER A 8 5.77 42.55 12.78
C SER A 8 6.24 41.11 12.68
N GLU A 9 7.06 40.68 13.63
CA GLU A 9 7.50 39.28 13.72
C GLU A 9 6.28 38.35 13.88
N PRO A 10 6.24 37.21 13.16
CA PRO A 10 5.16 36.26 13.28
C PRO A 10 5.10 35.69 14.69
N SER A 11 3.89 35.51 15.22
CA SER A 11 3.70 34.91 16.54
C SER A 11 4.16 33.45 16.53
N ARG A 12 4.51 32.92 17.71
CA ARG A 12 4.90 31.51 17.88
C ARG A 12 3.86 30.53 17.33
N ASP A 13 2.58 30.87 17.47
CA ASP A 13 1.48 30.04 16.97
C ASP A 13 1.42 30.02 15.44
N GLU A 14 1.75 31.14 14.79
CA GLU A 14 1.85 31.22 13.33
C GLU A 14 3.03 30.38 12.80
N LEU A 15 4.17 30.36 13.51
CA LEU A 15 5.31 29.52 13.15
C LEU A 15 5.00 28.02 13.28
N LEU A 16 4.26 27.62 14.32
CA LEU A 16 3.84 26.23 14.52
C LEU A 16 2.84 25.78 13.44
N ALA A 17 1.89 26.65 13.07
CA ALA A 17 0.95 26.38 11.99
C ALA A 17 1.69 26.16 10.65
N ARG A 18 2.66 27.02 10.32
CA ARG A 18 3.47 26.89 9.09
C ARG A 18 4.30 25.60 9.07
N LEU A 19 4.87 25.18 10.20
CA LEU A 19 5.62 23.92 10.28
C LEU A 19 4.71 22.69 10.10
N ALA A 20 3.48 22.73 10.62
CA ALA A 20 2.50 21.67 10.43
C ALA A 20 2.07 21.55 8.96
N GLU A 21 1.79 22.68 8.31
CA GLU A 21 1.48 22.72 6.87
C GLU A 21 2.64 22.23 6.02
N GLN A 22 3.87 22.62 6.35
CA GLN A 22 5.07 22.17 5.64
C GLN A 22 5.28 20.65 5.77
N ARG A 23 5.01 20.08 6.95
CA ARG A 23 5.05 18.61 7.16
C ARG A 23 3.96 17.88 6.36
N LEU A 24 2.75 18.41 6.31
CA LEU A 24 1.66 17.84 5.52
C LEU A 24 1.96 17.91 4.02
N ALA A 25 2.51 19.03 3.54
CA ALA A 25 2.93 19.18 2.15
C ALA A 25 4.07 18.21 1.78
N SER A 26 5.06 18.06 2.66
CA SER A 26 6.16 17.09 2.47
C SER A 26 5.64 15.65 2.43
N SER A 27 4.75 15.28 3.35
CA SER A 27 4.16 13.95 3.40
C SER A 27 3.32 13.62 2.17
N ARG A 28 2.65 14.62 1.58
CA ARG A 28 1.82 14.43 0.38
C ARG A 28 2.65 14.14 -0.87
N MET A 29 3.88 14.65 -0.97
CA MET A 29 4.76 14.33 -2.11
C MET A 29 5.35 12.91 -2.04
N ASP A 30 5.54 12.37 -0.82
CA ASP A 30 6.04 11.01 -0.65
C ASP A 30 4.97 9.96 -0.96
N ILE A 31 3.70 10.22 -0.64
CA ILE A 31 2.59 9.27 -0.89
C ILE A 31 2.29 9.13 -2.39
N VAL A 32 2.33 10.22 -3.15
CA VAL A 32 2.05 10.18 -4.61
C VAL A 32 3.11 9.37 -5.36
N ARG A 33 4.38 9.46 -4.96
CA ARG A 33 5.45 8.65 -5.58
C ARG A 33 5.32 7.15 -5.30
N VAL A 34 4.80 6.77 -4.14
CA VAL A 34 4.61 5.34 -3.82
C VAL A 34 3.44 4.76 -4.63
N SER A 35 2.36 5.50 -4.84
CA SER A 35 1.23 5.03 -5.64
C SER A 35 1.57 4.87 -7.13
N ASP A 36 2.35 5.78 -7.71
CA ASP A 36 2.80 5.66 -9.11
C ASP A 36 3.80 4.50 -9.31
N LEU A 37 4.61 4.20 -8.30
CA LEU A 37 5.47 3.01 -8.30
C LEU A 37 4.66 1.71 -8.12
N VAL A 38 3.58 1.73 -7.33
CA VAL A 38 2.73 0.56 -7.08
C VAL A 38 1.85 0.22 -8.29
N SER A 39 1.39 1.22 -9.06
CA SER A 39 0.69 0.98 -10.33
C SER A 39 1.61 0.46 -11.44
N ALA A 40 2.93 0.63 -11.33
CA ALA A 40 3.92 0.01 -12.22
C ALA A 40 4.37 -1.40 -11.79
N THR A 41 3.94 -1.86 -10.61
CA THR A 41 4.34 -3.16 -10.04
C THR A 41 3.17 -4.13 -9.92
N ASP A 42 2.41 -4.31 -10.99
CA ASP A 42 1.78 -5.60 -11.21
C ASP A 42 2.63 -6.41 -12.23
N PRO A 43 3.79 -6.97 -11.81
CA PRO A 43 4.64 -7.79 -12.68
C PRO A 43 3.91 -9.05 -13.19
N LEU A 44 2.67 -9.29 -12.75
CA LEU A 44 1.87 -10.44 -13.13
C LEU A 44 0.96 -10.18 -14.33
N ARG A 45 0.83 -8.94 -14.82
CA ARG A 45 0.18 -8.69 -16.12
C ARG A 45 1.14 -8.87 -17.30
N SER A 46 2.04 -9.83 -17.14
CA SER A 46 2.86 -10.33 -18.23
C SER A 46 1.92 -11.09 -19.18
N GLY A 47 1.93 -10.76 -20.48
CA GLY A 47 1.07 -11.41 -21.47
C GLY A 47 1.22 -12.94 -21.47
N PRO A 48 0.29 -13.68 -22.11
CA PRO A 48 0.23 -15.14 -22.04
C PRO A 48 1.54 -15.86 -22.42
N ASP A 49 2.42 -15.21 -23.18
CA ASP A 49 3.68 -15.76 -23.68
C ASP A 49 4.93 -15.38 -22.86
N CYS A 50 4.76 -14.72 -21.71
CA CYS A 50 5.89 -14.37 -20.86
C CYS A 50 6.29 -15.53 -19.93
N PRO A 51 7.60 -15.78 -19.72
CA PRO A 51 8.05 -16.78 -18.78
C PRO A 51 7.63 -16.38 -17.35
N HIS A 52 7.25 -17.38 -16.56
CA HIS A 52 6.84 -17.18 -15.18
C HIS A 52 7.92 -16.41 -14.38
N PRO A 53 7.59 -15.45 -13.50
CA PRO A 53 8.55 -14.60 -12.79
C PRO A 53 9.67 -15.39 -12.08
N ARG A 54 9.32 -16.49 -11.39
CA ARG A 54 10.30 -17.40 -10.77
C ARG A 54 11.36 -17.93 -11.74
N GLN A 55 11.03 -18.20 -13.00
CA GLN A 55 12.00 -18.65 -14.00
C GLN A 55 12.96 -17.53 -14.39
N ILE A 56 12.50 -16.27 -14.43
CA ILE A 56 13.34 -15.11 -14.67
C ILE A 56 14.28 -14.88 -13.48
N GLU A 57 13.80 -15.02 -12.24
CA GLU A 57 14.66 -14.96 -11.05
C GLU A 57 15.75 -16.04 -11.06
N ASP A 58 15.39 -17.29 -11.37
CA ASP A 58 16.34 -18.39 -11.46
C ASP A 58 17.31 -18.22 -12.64
N TYR A 59 16.90 -17.57 -13.73
CA TYR A 59 17.79 -17.15 -14.81
C TYR A 59 18.81 -16.12 -14.32
N VAL A 60 18.37 -15.07 -13.60
CA VAL A 60 19.27 -14.04 -13.04
C VAL A 60 20.26 -14.62 -12.03
N ARG A 61 19.82 -15.58 -11.21
CA ARG A 61 20.66 -16.29 -10.23
C ARG A 61 21.54 -17.41 -10.83
N GLY A 62 21.43 -17.67 -12.14
CA GLY A 62 22.18 -18.74 -12.82
C GLY A 62 21.78 -20.17 -12.43
N ARG A 63 20.59 -20.37 -11.84
CA ARG A 63 20.09 -21.68 -11.36
C ARG A 63 19.27 -22.45 -12.39
N LEU A 64 18.90 -21.79 -13.50
CA LEU A 64 18.09 -22.41 -14.55
C LEU A 64 18.91 -23.44 -15.35
N LYS A 65 18.31 -24.57 -15.75
CA LYS A 65 18.97 -25.57 -16.63
C LYS A 65 19.27 -25.00 -18.02
N SER A 66 20.33 -25.48 -18.69
CA SER A 66 20.81 -24.97 -19.99
C SER A 66 19.71 -24.76 -21.04
N ARG A 67 18.86 -25.76 -21.30
CA ARG A 67 17.73 -25.63 -22.26
C ARG A 67 16.77 -24.50 -21.92
N LYS A 68 16.43 -24.32 -20.64
CA LYS A 68 15.53 -23.25 -20.19
C LYS A 68 16.20 -21.89 -20.23
N GLN A 69 17.52 -21.82 -19.98
CA GLN A 69 18.26 -20.56 -20.10
C GLN A 69 18.23 -20.03 -21.53
N VAL A 70 18.36 -20.89 -22.53
CA VAL A 70 18.28 -20.49 -23.96
C VAL A 70 16.90 -19.91 -24.26
N ALA A 71 15.82 -20.60 -23.87
CA ALA A 71 14.45 -20.12 -24.09
C ALA A 71 14.17 -18.77 -23.41
N VAL A 72 14.59 -18.60 -22.15
CA VAL A 72 14.44 -17.30 -21.46
C VAL A 72 15.28 -16.22 -22.13
N ARG A 73 16.52 -16.53 -22.55
CA ARG A 73 17.39 -15.58 -23.24
C ARG A 73 16.78 -15.11 -24.56
N GLU A 74 16.23 -16.03 -25.35
CA GLU A 74 15.52 -15.74 -26.60
C GLU A 74 14.23 -14.94 -26.36
N HIS A 75 13.49 -15.21 -25.28
CA HIS A 75 12.35 -14.37 -24.93
C HIS A 75 12.77 -12.93 -24.58
N LEU A 76 13.88 -12.76 -23.85
CA LEU A 76 14.40 -11.45 -23.46
C LEU A 76 14.87 -10.58 -24.64
N THR A 77 15.15 -11.18 -25.83
CA THR A 77 15.45 -10.40 -27.03
C THR A 77 14.20 -9.75 -27.63
N HIS A 78 13.02 -10.34 -27.43
CA HIS A 78 11.76 -9.90 -28.01
C HIS A 78 10.84 -9.15 -27.03
N CYS A 79 10.95 -9.42 -25.73
CA CYS A 79 10.09 -8.82 -24.71
C CYS A 79 10.80 -7.71 -23.89
N PRO A 80 10.51 -6.42 -24.14
CA PRO A 80 11.13 -5.31 -23.40
C PRO A 80 10.73 -5.28 -21.92
N THR A 81 9.52 -5.75 -21.58
CA THR A 81 9.03 -5.80 -20.19
C THR A 81 9.85 -6.77 -19.35
N CYS A 82 10.04 -8.01 -19.81
CA CYS A 82 10.88 -8.99 -19.11
C CYS A 82 12.35 -8.54 -19.06
N ARG A 83 12.84 -7.81 -20.07
CA ARG A 83 14.19 -7.22 -20.06
C ARG A 83 14.35 -6.20 -18.93
N ARG A 84 13.41 -5.26 -18.79
CA ARG A 84 13.41 -4.28 -17.68
C ARG A 84 13.33 -4.98 -16.32
N TYR A 85 12.51 -6.02 -16.21
CA TYR A 85 12.41 -6.81 -14.98
C TYR A 85 13.73 -7.49 -14.60
N VAL A 86 14.45 -8.07 -15.58
CA VAL A 86 15.80 -8.65 -15.37
C VAL A 86 16.80 -7.59 -14.88
N VAL A 87 16.76 -6.38 -15.45
CA VAL A 87 17.63 -5.27 -15.00
C VAL A 87 17.33 -4.91 -13.54
N GLY A 88 16.06 -4.72 -13.18
CA GLY A 88 15.66 -4.43 -11.80
C GLY A 88 16.06 -5.53 -10.80
N LEU A 89 15.93 -6.81 -11.18
CA LEU A 89 16.39 -7.92 -10.35
C LEU A 89 17.92 -7.92 -10.15
N ARG A 90 18.68 -7.58 -11.19
CA ARG A 90 20.15 -7.49 -11.11
C ARG A 90 20.57 -6.31 -10.23
N GLU A 91 19.95 -5.15 -10.39
CA GLU A 91 20.19 -3.98 -9.53
C GLU A 91 19.89 -4.30 -8.07
N ALA A 92 18.73 -4.89 -7.79
CA ALA A 92 18.34 -5.32 -6.45
C ALA A 92 19.32 -6.35 -5.85
N SER A 93 19.85 -7.27 -6.67
CA SER A 93 20.84 -8.27 -6.24
C SER A 93 22.23 -7.70 -6.04
N SER A 94 22.59 -6.66 -6.80
CA SER A 94 23.88 -5.96 -6.70
C SER A 94 23.92 -4.95 -5.57
N ARG A 95 22.76 -4.51 -5.08
CA ARG A 95 22.66 -3.59 -3.97
C ARG A 95 23.36 -4.23 -2.77
N PRO A 96 24.41 -3.60 -2.22
CA PRO A 96 25.02 -4.08 -0.98
C PRO A 96 23.90 -4.24 0.03
N LEU A 97 23.76 -5.43 0.62
CA LEU A 97 22.85 -5.57 1.74
C LEU A 97 23.23 -4.47 2.73
N PRO A 98 22.26 -3.69 3.25
CA PRO A 98 22.56 -2.80 4.35
C PRO A 98 23.31 -3.64 5.39
N PRO A 99 24.39 -3.11 6.01
CA PRO A 99 25.16 -3.85 6.99
C PRO A 99 24.14 -4.47 7.91
N ALA A 100 24.14 -5.82 7.97
CA ALA A 100 23.15 -6.56 8.73
C ALA A 100 23.02 -5.83 10.06
N PRO A 101 21.81 -5.41 10.48
CA PRO A 101 21.65 -4.59 11.67
C PRO A 101 22.46 -5.28 12.74
N VAL A 102 23.53 -4.62 13.22
CA VAL A 102 24.46 -5.19 14.18
C VAL A 102 23.56 -5.72 15.27
N SER A 103 23.47 -7.04 15.39
CA SER A 103 22.42 -7.67 16.17
C SER A 103 22.46 -7.03 17.54
N ALA A 104 21.51 -6.12 17.80
CA ALA A 104 21.29 -5.63 19.13
C ALA A 104 21.11 -6.89 19.96
N PRO A 105 21.78 -7.03 21.11
CA PRO A 105 21.73 -8.25 21.90
C PRO A 105 20.27 -8.65 22.02
N THR A 106 19.90 -9.71 21.29
CA THR A 106 18.54 -10.24 21.35
C THR A 106 18.33 -10.52 22.81
N PRO A 107 17.31 -9.92 23.47
CA PRO A 107 17.04 -10.26 24.85
C PRO A 107 16.87 -11.77 24.85
N VAL A 108 17.81 -12.47 25.50
CA VAL A 108 17.75 -13.92 25.63
C VAL A 108 16.47 -14.13 26.42
N LEU A 109 15.44 -14.60 25.72
CA LEU A 109 14.12 -14.84 26.28
C LEU A 109 14.29 -16.03 27.22
N GLY A 110 14.72 -15.74 28.45
CA GLY A 110 15.05 -16.76 29.44
C GLY A 110 13.82 -17.60 29.75
N ILE A 111 14.03 -18.78 30.33
CA ILE A 111 12.98 -19.75 30.70
C ILE A 111 11.81 -19.07 31.45
N GLY A 112 12.09 -18.01 32.22
CA GLY A 112 11.07 -17.20 32.90
C GLY A 112 10.04 -16.53 31.99
N HIS A 113 10.38 -16.15 30.76
CA HIS A 113 9.43 -15.56 29.81
C HIS A 113 8.49 -16.60 29.21
N ILE A 114 8.98 -17.81 28.97
CA ILE A 114 8.14 -18.91 28.50
C ILE A 114 7.12 -19.25 29.59
N ALA A 115 7.56 -19.36 30.84
CA ALA A 115 6.66 -19.57 31.99
C ALA A 115 5.69 -18.39 32.18
N GLY A 116 6.15 -17.15 31.98
CA GLY A 116 5.30 -15.96 32.06
C GLY A 116 4.20 -15.95 30.99
N LEU A 117 4.56 -16.27 29.74
CA LEU A 117 3.60 -16.33 28.63
C LEU A 117 2.60 -17.47 28.78
N THR A 118 3.01 -18.62 29.30
CA THR A 118 2.09 -19.74 29.54
C THR A 118 1.10 -19.43 30.67
N ILE A 119 1.58 -18.87 31.79
CA ILE A 119 0.70 -18.44 32.89
C ILE A 119 -0.27 -17.36 32.42
N ALA A 120 0.20 -16.36 31.69
CA ALA A 120 -0.64 -15.31 31.12
C ALA A 120 -1.71 -15.87 30.17
N GLY A 121 -1.33 -16.81 29.30
CA GLY A 121 -2.26 -17.49 28.39
C GLY A 121 -3.34 -18.27 29.13
N VAL A 122 -2.99 -19.01 30.18
CA VAL A 122 -3.95 -19.78 31.00
C VAL A 122 -4.90 -18.84 31.74
N LEU A 123 -4.41 -17.74 32.32
CA LEU A 123 -5.26 -16.75 32.99
C LEU A 123 -6.25 -16.09 32.02
N LEU A 124 -5.81 -15.76 30.80
CA LEU A 124 -6.68 -15.19 29.78
C LEU A 124 -7.78 -16.19 29.37
N LEU A 125 -7.43 -17.47 29.24
CA LEU A 125 -8.39 -18.53 28.92
C LEU A 125 -9.43 -18.68 30.03
N LEU A 126 -9.00 -18.71 31.30
CA LEU A 126 -9.90 -18.81 32.46
C LEU A 126 -10.82 -17.59 32.59
N ALA A 127 -10.31 -16.38 32.33
CA ALA A 127 -11.13 -15.17 32.33
C ALA A 127 -12.20 -15.22 31.24
N ASN A 128 -11.84 -15.70 30.04
CA ASN A 128 -12.79 -15.86 28.95
C ASN A 128 -13.84 -16.94 29.23
N THR A 129 -13.46 -18.07 29.84
CA THR A 129 -14.45 -19.11 30.20
C THR A 129 -15.43 -18.63 31.28
N ALA A 130 -14.95 -17.90 32.29
CA ALA A 130 -15.82 -17.33 33.33
C ALA A 130 -16.80 -16.30 32.76
N MET A 131 -16.40 -15.56 31.72
CA MET A 131 -17.31 -14.64 31.02
C MET A 131 -18.43 -15.39 30.29
N LEU A 132 -18.15 -16.56 29.71
CA LEU A 132 -19.15 -17.41 29.06
C LEU A 132 -20.15 -17.97 30.08
N ASP A 133 -19.68 -18.44 31.24
CA ASP A 133 -20.57 -18.90 32.32
C ASP A 133 -21.53 -17.80 32.81
N LEU A 134 -21.05 -16.54 32.84
CA LEU A 134 -21.90 -15.39 33.18
C LEU A 134 -22.95 -15.11 32.10
N LEU A 135 -22.63 -15.30 30.82
CA LEU A 135 -23.60 -15.14 29.73
C LEU A 135 -24.68 -16.21 29.81
N ASP A 136 -24.31 -17.47 30.07
CA ASP A 136 -25.26 -18.57 30.27
C ASP A 136 -26.17 -18.31 31.50
N ALA A 137 -25.60 -17.75 32.58
CA ALA A 137 -26.37 -17.40 33.77
C ALA A 137 -27.37 -16.24 33.51
N VAL A 138 -27.02 -15.28 32.66
CA VAL A 138 -27.92 -14.18 32.24
C VAL A 138 -29.03 -14.72 31.34
N GLU A 139 -28.74 -15.66 30.45
CA GLU A 139 -29.75 -16.29 29.58
C GLU A 139 -30.71 -17.18 30.37
N ALA A 140 -30.23 -17.85 31.42
CA ALA A 140 -31.05 -18.66 32.31
C ALA A 140 -31.97 -17.82 33.24
N GLN A 141 -31.77 -16.51 33.31
CA GLN A 141 -32.63 -15.65 34.12
C GLN A 141 -33.97 -15.46 33.38
N PRO A 142 -35.10 -15.97 33.89
CA PRO A 142 -36.38 -15.72 33.27
C PRO A 142 -36.63 -14.22 33.34
N VAL A 143 -36.55 -13.56 32.18
CA VAL A 143 -36.95 -12.16 32.05
C VAL A 143 -38.41 -12.11 32.46
N SER A 144 -38.64 -11.77 33.71
CA SER A 144 -39.94 -11.39 34.20
C SER A 144 -40.20 -10.05 33.52
N VAL A 145 -40.78 -10.15 32.32
CA VAL A 145 -41.36 -9.02 31.61
C VAL A 145 -42.46 -8.52 32.52
N ALA A 146 -42.09 -7.64 33.45
CA ALA A 146 -43.00 -6.74 34.10
C ALA A 146 -43.69 -6.04 32.94
N THR A 147 -44.92 -6.45 32.67
CA THR A 147 -45.80 -5.80 31.71
C THR A 147 -46.02 -4.41 32.26
N VAL A 148 -45.13 -3.49 31.90
CA VAL A 148 -45.33 -2.06 32.08
C VAL A 148 -46.55 -1.75 31.25
N ARG A 149 -47.68 -1.67 31.94
CA ARG A 149 -48.96 -1.26 31.41
C ARG A 149 -48.77 0.18 30.95
N THR A 150 -48.39 0.34 29.70
CA THR A 150 -48.31 1.65 29.05
C THR A 150 -49.73 2.16 28.91
N GLU A 151 -50.13 3.05 29.82
CA GLU A 151 -51.25 3.92 29.55
C GLU A 151 -50.95 4.67 28.24
N PRO A 152 -51.89 4.71 27.28
CA PRO A 152 -51.66 5.36 26.01
C PRO A 152 -51.40 6.86 26.26
N PRO A 153 -50.28 7.42 25.78
CA PRO A 153 -50.05 8.85 25.88
C PRO A 153 -51.15 9.58 25.11
N ARG A 154 -51.84 10.50 25.78
CA ARG A 154 -52.77 11.43 25.13
C ARG A 154 -51.96 12.32 24.19
N VAL A 155 -51.97 11.98 22.90
CA VAL A 155 -51.40 12.81 21.84
C VAL A 155 -52.29 14.04 21.68
N VAL A 156 -51.84 15.18 22.20
CA VAL A 156 -52.38 16.49 21.81
C VAL A 156 -51.79 16.80 20.44
N VAL A 157 -52.60 16.65 19.39
CA VAL A 157 -52.23 17.01 18.02
C VAL A 157 -52.32 18.53 17.89
N GLU A 158 -51.22 19.23 18.14
CA GLU A 158 -51.08 20.64 17.79
C GLU A 158 -50.63 20.72 16.33
N ALA A 159 -51.55 21.17 15.46
CA ALA A 159 -51.35 21.26 14.02
C ALA A 159 -50.35 22.39 13.69
N ALA A 160 -49.07 22.05 13.59
CA ALA A 160 -48.07 22.93 13.02
C ALA A 160 -48.18 22.92 11.48
N SER A 161 -48.61 24.06 10.93
CA SER A 161 -48.70 24.35 9.51
C SER A 161 -47.30 24.31 8.88
N LEU A 162 -47.06 23.33 7.99
CA LEU A 162 -45.84 23.18 7.20
C LEU A 162 -45.95 24.02 5.93
N GLU A 163 -45.24 25.15 5.88
CA GLU A 163 -44.98 25.84 4.61
C GLU A 163 -43.90 25.10 3.80
N PRO A 164 -44.12 24.83 2.50
CA PRO A 164 -43.18 24.12 1.65
C PRO A 164 -42.01 25.03 1.24
N ARG A 165 -40.78 24.63 1.61
CA ARG A 165 -39.54 25.23 1.07
C ARG A 165 -39.21 24.65 -0.32
N PRO A 166 -38.87 25.50 -1.31
CA PRO A 166 -38.47 25.03 -2.63
C PRO A 166 -37.07 24.39 -2.61
N VAL A 167 -36.97 23.21 -3.21
CA VAL A 167 -35.72 22.47 -3.43
C VAL A 167 -35.02 23.06 -4.66
N VAL A 168 -33.86 23.68 -4.45
CA VAL A 168 -32.95 24.09 -5.54
C VAL A 168 -32.04 22.90 -5.87
N VAL A 169 -32.22 22.33 -7.06
CA VAL A 169 -31.34 21.29 -7.63
C VAL A 169 -30.26 22.01 -8.45
N PRO A 170 -28.96 21.95 -8.09
CA PRO A 170 -27.91 22.45 -8.97
C PRO A 170 -27.68 21.47 -10.11
N ALA A 171 -27.76 22.02 -11.33
CA ALA A 171 -27.49 21.35 -12.59
C ALA A 171 -25.98 21.36 -12.90
N GLY A 172 -25.49 20.21 -13.37
CA GLY A 172 -24.34 20.10 -14.27
C GLY A 172 -22.95 20.11 -13.62
N GLU A 173 -22.13 19.12 -13.94
CA GLU A 173 -21.02 19.31 -14.89
C GLU A 173 -20.42 17.92 -15.23
N SER A 174 -20.90 17.31 -16.32
CA SER A 174 -20.26 16.15 -16.94
C SER A 174 -19.12 16.67 -17.81
N ARG A 175 -17.88 16.44 -17.41
CA ARG A 175 -16.70 16.79 -18.20
C ARG A 175 -16.07 15.52 -18.76
N GLU A 176 -16.49 15.18 -19.98
CA GLU A 176 -15.75 14.32 -20.89
C GLU A 176 -14.38 14.94 -21.18
N THR A 177 -13.32 14.16 -21.01
CA THR A 177 -12.04 14.42 -21.67
C THR A 177 -11.63 13.16 -22.41
N ALA A 178 -12.00 13.15 -23.69
CA ALA A 178 -11.32 12.37 -24.71
C ALA A 178 -9.88 12.87 -24.84
N GLY A 179 -8.94 11.94 -24.93
CA GLY A 179 -7.53 12.20 -25.14
C GLY A 179 -6.94 11.14 -26.04
N GLU A 180 -7.22 11.26 -27.33
CA GLU A 180 -6.42 10.68 -28.42
C GLU A 180 -5.00 11.24 -28.35
N GLY A 181 -4.02 10.36 -28.52
CA GLY A 181 -2.61 10.69 -28.50
C GLY A 181 -1.82 9.63 -29.26
N GLU A 182 -2.03 9.58 -30.56
CA GLU A 182 -1.12 8.94 -31.51
C GLU A 182 0.25 9.63 -31.44
N SER A 183 1.32 8.84 -31.32
CA SER A 183 2.69 9.32 -31.56
C SER A 183 3.52 8.19 -32.15
N LEU A 184 3.44 8.15 -33.47
CA LEU A 184 4.39 7.61 -34.43
C LEU A 184 5.80 8.17 -34.17
N VAL A 185 6.80 7.31 -33.90
CA VAL A 185 8.22 7.58 -34.14
C VAL A 185 8.93 6.22 -34.25
N GLU A 186 9.17 5.75 -35.46
CA GLU A 186 10.33 6.04 -36.33
C GLU A 186 11.45 5.02 -36.08
N ALA A 187 11.55 4.09 -37.04
CA ALA A 187 12.57 3.07 -37.11
C ALA A 187 13.93 3.70 -37.38
N THR A 188 14.91 3.42 -36.52
CA THR A 188 16.32 3.71 -36.81
C THR A 188 17.03 2.38 -37.02
N GLU A 189 17.17 2.05 -38.30
CA GLU A 189 18.04 1.02 -38.84
C GLU A 189 19.48 1.54 -38.81
N VAL A 190 20.36 0.96 -37.98
CA VAL A 190 21.82 1.17 -38.09
C VAL A 190 22.56 -0.11 -37.74
N GLY A 191 23.07 -0.76 -38.79
CA GLY A 191 24.49 -1.11 -38.88
C GLY A 191 24.99 -2.32 -38.10
N ASP A 192 24.97 -3.47 -38.78
CA ASP A 192 25.94 -4.56 -38.60
C ASP A 192 27.33 -4.09 -39.08
N PRO A 193 28.40 -4.25 -38.26
CA PRO A 193 29.59 -4.80 -38.87
C PRO A 193 30.37 -5.78 -37.97
N ALA A 194 30.69 -6.91 -38.60
CA ALA A 194 32.03 -7.52 -38.64
C ALA A 194 32.52 -8.31 -37.41
N ALA A 195 32.37 -9.62 -37.52
CA ALA A 195 33.48 -10.56 -37.71
C ALA A 195 34.88 -10.14 -37.17
N ARG A 196 35.25 -10.65 -35.98
CA ARG A 196 36.61 -11.09 -35.60
C ARG A 196 36.42 -12.23 -34.60
N GLY A 197 36.82 -13.48 -34.84
CA GLY A 197 38.13 -13.91 -35.30
C GLY A 197 39.05 -14.07 -34.09
N ALA A 198 38.89 -15.17 -33.32
CA ALA A 198 39.83 -15.55 -32.27
C ALA A 198 40.19 -17.03 -32.43
N THR A 199 41.39 -17.21 -32.96
CA THR A 199 42.17 -18.43 -33.17
C THR A 199 42.40 -19.22 -31.88
N VAL A 200 42.25 -20.54 -32.01
CA VAL A 200 42.78 -21.57 -31.12
C VAL A 200 44.30 -21.62 -31.28
N GLN A 201 45.04 -21.74 -30.18
CA GLN A 201 46.44 -22.17 -30.16
C GLN A 201 46.57 -23.42 -29.27
N PRO A 202 47.60 -24.27 -29.53
CA PRO A 202 47.61 -25.71 -29.25
C PRO A 202 47.74 -26.09 -27.78
#